data_AF-A0A845AGS5-F1
#
_entry.id   AF-A0A845AGS5-F1
#
_cell.length_a   1.000
_cell.length_b   1.000
_cell.length_c   1.000
_cell.angle_alpha   90.00
_cell.angle_beta   90.00
_cell.angle_gamma   90.00
#
_symmetry.space_group_name_H-M   'P 1'
#
loop_
_entity.id
_entity.type
_entity.pdbx_description
1 polymer ?
#
loop_
_entity_poly.entity_id
_entity_poly.type
_entity_poly.pdbx_seq_one_letter_code
_entity_poly.pdbx_strand_id
1 'polypeptide(L)'
;MKKIIMFASVAALGLGVAACDSAAENKMEDKAEAVEDQADAKADEMRAGETSPAMEEKADAVEAAGEAKSDAMEEKADNMDSTPQ
;
A
#
# COMPACT_ATOMS: atom_id res chain seq x y z
N MET A 1 -26.47 1.37 -6.04
CA MET A 1 -26.00 2.70 -5.60
C MET A 1 -24.50 2.71 -5.77
N LYS A 2 -23.96 3.58 -6.63
CA LYS A 2 -22.51 3.64 -6.88
C LYS A 2 -21.83 4.14 -5.62
N LYS A 3 -21.28 3.23 -4.81
CA LYS A 3 -20.32 3.59 -3.78
C LYS A 3 -19.00 3.75 -4.50
N ILE A 4 -18.78 4.96 -4.99
CA ILE A 4 -17.46 5.43 -5.40
C ILE A 4 -16.71 5.53 -4.06
N ILE A 5 -16.09 4.43 -3.63
CA ILE A 5 -15.12 4.47 -2.54
C ILE A 5 -13.90 5.09 -3.20
N MET A 6 -13.87 6.42 -3.10
CA MET A 6 -12.75 7.22 -3.51
C MET A 6 -11.68 7.01 -2.44
N PHE A 7 -10.90 5.94 -2.57
CA PHE A 7 -9.55 5.90 -2.02
C PHE A 7 -8.73 6.89 -2.85
N ALA A 8 -8.87 8.17 -2.51
CA ALA A 8 -7.95 9.19 -2.92
C ALA A 8 -6.68 8.95 -2.10
N SER A 9 -5.88 7.98 -2.52
CA SER A 9 -4.49 7.87 -2.16
C SER A 9 -3.85 9.20 -2.56
N VAL A 10 -3.65 10.05 -1.55
CA VAL A 10 -2.68 11.14 -1.59
C VAL A 10 -1.32 10.46 -1.61
N ALA A 11 -0.99 9.85 -2.75
CA ALA A 11 0.38 9.67 -3.14
C ALA A 11 0.92 11.06 -3.46
N ALA A 12 2.10 11.36 -2.93
CA ALA A 12 2.89 12.55 -3.15
C ALA A 12 2.48 13.82 -2.38
N LEU A 13 3.12 14.00 -1.22
CA LEU A 13 3.90 15.23 -0.98
C LEU A 13 5.26 14.90 -0.33
N GLY A 14 6.02 13.98 -0.92
CA GLY A 14 7.47 13.84 -0.72
C GLY A 14 8.26 14.94 -1.46
N LEU A 15 7.84 16.21 -1.34
CA LEU A 15 8.48 17.36 -2.01
C LEU A 15 9.75 17.86 -1.27
N GLY A 16 10.43 16.98 -0.53
CA GLY A 16 11.60 17.29 0.29
C GLY A 16 12.81 16.36 0.16
N VAL A 17 12.75 15.28 -0.64
CA VAL A 17 13.76 14.20 -0.63
C VAL A 17 14.62 14.25 -1.89
N ALA A 18 15.54 15.22 -1.98
CA ALA A 18 16.68 15.09 -2.90
C ALA A 18 17.98 14.78 -2.13
N ALA A 19 17.92 14.60 -0.80
CA ALA A 19 19.08 14.50 0.07
C ALA A 19 19.02 13.40 1.14
N CYS A 20 17.96 12.58 1.16
CA CYS A 20 17.69 11.59 2.22
C CYS A 20 17.48 10.14 1.74
N ASP A 21 17.42 9.92 0.42
CA ASP A 21 17.26 8.62 -0.25
C ASP A 21 18.44 7.66 0.10
N SER A 22 18.20 6.74 1.04
CA SER A 22 19.16 5.69 1.37
C SER A 22 18.81 4.36 0.68
N ALA A 23 19.82 3.62 0.19
CA ALA A 23 19.57 2.32 -0.45
C ALA A 23 18.86 1.28 0.45
N ALA A 24 18.82 1.51 1.76
CA ALA A 24 18.10 0.68 2.71
C ALA A 24 16.61 1.05 2.82
N GLU A 25 16.30 2.35 2.83
CA GLU A 25 14.96 2.93 2.77
C GLU A 25 14.26 2.53 1.48
N ASN A 26 14.83 2.83 0.30
CA ASN A 26 14.21 2.46 -0.99
C ASN A 26 13.93 0.96 -1.08
N LYS A 27 14.84 0.12 -0.59
CA LYS A 27 14.64 -1.33 -0.61
C LYS A 27 13.53 -1.79 0.33
N MET A 28 13.19 -0.98 1.33
CA MET A 28 12.07 -1.22 2.22
C MET A 28 10.77 -0.70 1.62
N GLU A 29 10.77 0.47 1.00
CA GLU A 29 9.65 1.00 0.20
C GLU A 29 9.29 0.07 -0.96
N ASP A 30 10.27 -0.37 -1.77
CA ASP A 30 10.08 -1.34 -2.87
C ASP A 30 9.38 -2.63 -2.39
N LYS A 31 9.60 -3.02 -1.13
CA LYS A 31 8.95 -4.19 -0.53
C LYS A 31 7.56 -3.89 -0.01
N ALA A 32 7.33 -2.67 0.46
CA ALA A 32 6.02 -2.21 0.88
C ALA A 32 5.08 -2.18 -0.34
N GLU A 33 5.52 -1.52 -1.41
CA GLU A 33 4.81 -1.45 -2.69
C GLU A 33 4.54 -2.87 -3.25
N ALA A 34 5.54 -3.75 -3.25
CA ALA A 34 5.35 -5.13 -3.71
C ALA A 34 4.38 -5.95 -2.83
N VAL A 35 4.16 -5.57 -1.56
CA VAL A 35 3.18 -6.22 -0.68
C VAL A 35 1.77 -5.70 -0.97
N GLU A 36 1.62 -4.40 -1.20
CA GLU A 36 0.37 -3.76 -1.62
C GLU A 36 -0.08 -4.32 -2.97
N ASP A 37 0.78 -4.27 -3.98
CA ASP A 37 0.52 -4.81 -5.32
C ASP A 37 0.05 -6.28 -5.29
N GLN A 38 0.63 -7.10 -4.42
CA GLN A 38 0.24 -8.50 -4.26
C GLN A 38 -1.14 -8.66 -3.61
N ALA A 39 -1.48 -7.80 -2.66
CA ALA A 39 -2.79 -7.80 -2.02
C ALA A 39 -3.87 -7.35 -3.01
N ASP A 40 -3.58 -6.29 -3.78
CA ASP A 40 -4.45 -5.74 -4.82
C ASP A 40 -4.70 -6.75 -5.92
N ALA A 41 -3.64 -7.33 -6.50
CA ALA A 41 -3.77 -8.35 -7.54
C ALA A 41 -4.63 -9.55 -7.07
N LYS A 42 -4.51 -9.91 -5.80
CA LYS A 42 -5.31 -10.98 -5.20
C LYS A 42 -6.76 -10.57 -4.97
N ALA A 43 -7.01 -9.34 -4.50
CA ALA A 43 -8.35 -8.79 -4.35
C ALA A 43 -9.05 -8.68 -5.73
N ASP A 44 -8.32 -8.30 -6.77
CA ASP A 44 -8.80 -8.25 -8.15
C ASP A 44 -9.10 -9.63 -8.71
N GLU A 45 -8.26 -10.64 -8.45
CA GLU A 45 -8.55 -12.03 -8.80
C GLU A 45 -9.86 -12.50 -8.14
N MET A 46 -10.10 -12.10 -6.89
CA MET A 46 -11.34 -12.37 -6.18
C MET A 46 -12.56 -11.65 -6.78
N ARG A 47 -12.32 -10.55 -7.51
CA ARG A 47 -13.34 -9.71 -8.19
C ARG A 47 -13.55 -10.07 -9.67
N ALA A 48 -12.73 -10.93 -10.26
CA ALA A 48 -12.70 -11.20 -11.71
C ALA A 48 -13.93 -11.93 -12.31
N GLY A 49 -15.06 -12.04 -11.59
CA GLY A 49 -16.29 -12.72 -12.03
C GLY A 49 -17.57 -12.17 -11.37
N GLU A 50 -18.66 -12.94 -11.35
CA GLU A 50 -19.83 -12.59 -10.53
C GLU A 50 -19.48 -12.72 -9.04
N THR A 51 -19.23 -11.59 -8.39
CA THR A 51 -18.97 -11.52 -6.95
C THR A 51 -20.26 -11.44 -6.17
N SER A 52 -20.38 -12.29 -5.14
CA SER A 52 -21.36 -12.05 -4.08
C SER A 52 -20.87 -10.92 -3.17
N PRO A 53 -21.75 -10.23 -2.43
CA PRO A 53 -21.34 -9.25 -1.42
C PRO A 53 -20.33 -9.80 -0.40
N ALA A 54 -20.44 -11.10 -0.07
CA ALA A 54 -19.50 -11.78 0.82
C ALA A 54 -18.12 -12.04 0.18
N MET A 55 -18.03 -12.02 -1.15
CA MET A 55 -16.75 -12.09 -1.88
C MET A 55 -16.12 -10.71 -1.97
N GLU A 56 -16.91 -9.66 -2.21
CA GLU A 56 -16.46 -8.27 -2.16
C GLU A 56 -15.87 -7.92 -0.79
N GLU A 57 -16.58 -8.24 0.30
CA GLU A 57 -16.10 -7.99 1.67
C GLU A 57 -14.77 -8.72 1.96
N LYS A 58 -14.56 -9.90 1.38
CA LYS A 58 -13.29 -10.62 1.53
C LYS A 58 -12.17 -10.02 0.69
N ALA A 59 -12.47 -9.54 -0.53
CA ALA A 59 -11.49 -8.87 -1.36
C ALA A 59 -11.03 -7.57 -0.68
N ASP A 60 -11.98 -6.78 -0.17
CA ASP A 60 -11.71 -5.55 0.58
C ASP A 60 -10.89 -5.84 1.86
N ALA A 61 -11.17 -6.93 2.56
CA ALA A 61 -10.38 -7.32 3.73
C ALA A 61 -8.94 -7.77 3.36
N VAL A 62 -8.72 -8.29 2.16
CA VAL A 62 -7.38 -8.66 1.66
C VAL A 62 -6.59 -7.41 1.31
N GLU A 63 -7.21 -6.48 0.57
CA GLU A 63 -6.64 -5.17 0.21
C GLU A 63 -6.27 -4.37 1.45
N ALA A 64 -7.22 -4.17 2.38
CA ALA A 64 -6.97 -3.44 3.64
C ALA A 64 -5.87 -4.08 4.52
N ALA A 65 -5.72 -5.41 4.48
CA ALA A 65 -4.63 -6.09 5.19
C ALA A 65 -3.27 -5.91 4.48
N GLY A 66 -3.27 -5.76 3.16
CA GLY A 66 -2.11 -5.41 2.35
C GLY A 66 -1.65 -3.99 2.63
N GLU A 67 -2.56 -3.02 2.49
CA GLU A 67 -2.33 -1.60 2.79
C GLU A 67 -1.76 -1.42 4.20
N ALA A 68 -2.45 -1.92 5.24
CA ALA A 68 -1.98 -1.77 6.63
C ALA A 68 -0.58 -2.37 6.87
N LYS A 69 -0.18 -3.35 6.07
CA LYS A 69 1.16 -3.94 6.13
C LYS A 69 2.17 -3.12 5.33
N SER A 70 1.79 -2.58 4.17
CA SER A 70 2.59 -1.64 3.39
C SER A 70 2.89 -0.39 4.21
N ASP A 71 1.86 0.24 4.79
CA ASP A 71 1.96 1.41 5.68
C ASP A 71 2.96 1.19 6.82
N ALA A 72 2.88 0.04 7.49
CA ALA A 72 3.79 -0.29 8.59
C ALA A 72 5.24 -0.51 8.12
N MET A 73 5.46 -0.88 6.85
CA MET A 73 6.78 -0.98 6.24
C MET A 73 7.31 0.38 5.81
N GLU A 74 6.46 1.23 5.23
CA GLU A 74 6.80 2.62 4.85
C GLU A 74 7.12 3.47 6.08
N GLU A 75 6.28 3.46 7.12
CA GLU A 75 6.56 4.18 8.36
C GLU A 75 7.89 3.74 8.99
N LYS A 76 8.24 2.46 8.82
CA LYS A 76 9.53 1.94 9.28
C LYS A 76 10.68 2.38 8.36
N ALA A 77 10.47 2.52 7.06
CA ALA A 77 11.45 3.07 6.13
C ALA A 77 11.73 4.54 6.45
N ASP A 78 10.69 5.36 6.63
CA ASP A 78 10.76 6.77 7.03
C ASP A 78 11.55 6.96 8.34
N ASN A 79 11.34 6.06 9.30
CA ASN A 79 12.07 6.10 10.57
C ASN A 79 13.57 5.76 10.42
N MET A 80 14.00 5.12 9.32
CA MET A 80 15.43 4.89 9.02
C MET A 80 16.12 6.15 8.50
N ASP A 81 15.39 7.02 7.79
CA ASP A 81 15.89 8.33 7.36
C ASP A 81 15.92 9.33 8.54
N SER A 82 14.95 9.23 9.45
CA SER A 82 14.86 10.06 10.66
C SER A 82 15.99 9.84 11.68
N THR A 83 16.84 8.82 11.50
CA THR A 83 18.09 8.68 12.28
C THR A 83 19.22 9.44 11.58
N PRO A 84 19.64 10.62 12.06
CA PRO A 84 20.82 11.28 11.53
C PRO A 84 22.04 10.35 11.72
N GLN A 85 22.74 10.06 10.62
CA GLN A 85 24.10 9.51 10.68
C GLN A 85 25.08 10.54 11.25
#